data_AF-A0A1G8CGE2-F1
#
_entry.id   AF-A0A1G8CGE2-F1
#
_cell.length_a   1.000
_cell.length_b   1.000
_cell.length_c   1.000
_cell.angle_alpha   90.00
_cell.angle_beta   90.00
_cell.angle_gamma   90.00
#
_symmetry.space_group_name_H-M   'P 1'
#
loop_
_entity.id
_entity.type
_entity.pdbx_description
1 polymer ?
#
loop_
_entity_poly.entity_id
_entity_poly.type
_entity_poly.pdbx_seq_one_letter_code
_entity_poly.pdbx_strand_id
1 'polypeptide(L)'
;MLRRLVSTLSYAAAGPALALVLWLVDAELPAVVPATITIAAATAAWTGAARQLRDRADDLRDEMRYALVAYLQQVSLLRRGGAGVATALLQPAGYLESSWAMRRITHHLEIATRSGQMPWYGLGRLAEEIDLPELDDLADTARSAGDDGGAVIDTLLARASSLSDELRADARAEANRASVRLSTPGAMQVFLIAAWVLYPATTTLLTS
;
A
#
# COMPACT_ATOMS: atom_id res chain seq x y z
N MET A 1 3.34 9.46 -12.22
CA MET A 1 1.85 9.48 -12.26
C MET A 1 1.28 9.28 -13.67
N LEU A 2 1.71 10.01 -14.71
CA LEU A 2 1.15 9.90 -16.07
C LEU A 2 1.13 8.48 -16.65
N ARG A 3 2.19 7.68 -16.49
CA ARG A 3 2.27 6.32 -17.06
C ARG A 3 1.25 5.32 -16.49
N ARG A 4 0.76 5.56 -15.27
CA ARG A 4 -0.24 4.72 -14.58
C ARG A 4 -1.68 5.16 -14.85
N LEU A 5 -1.88 6.44 -15.20
CA LEU A 5 -3.17 6.94 -15.67
C LEU A 5 -3.51 6.44 -17.08
N VAL A 6 -2.49 6.29 -17.93
CA VAL A 6 -2.65 5.72 -19.28
C VAL A 6 -3.10 4.27 -19.22
N SER A 7 -2.61 3.46 -18.27
CA SER A 7 -3.07 2.08 -18.12
C SER A 7 -4.52 2.00 -17.65
N THR A 8 -4.95 2.85 -16.71
CA THR A 8 -6.36 2.90 -16.27
C THR A 8 -7.30 3.40 -17.36
N LEU A 9 -6.88 4.38 -18.17
CA LEU A 9 -7.66 4.86 -19.30
C LEU A 9 -7.76 3.81 -20.41
N SER A 10 -6.68 3.05 -20.64
CA SER A 10 -6.65 1.99 -21.66
C SER A 10 -7.59 0.82 -21.35
N TYR A 11 -7.71 0.42 -20.07
CA TYR A 11 -8.64 -0.64 -19.67
C TYR A 11 -10.10 -0.16 -19.62
N ALA A 12 -10.35 1.11 -19.24
CA ALA A 12 -11.69 1.69 -19.26
C ALA A 12 -12.20 1.97 -20.68
N ALA A 13 -11.31 2.29 -21.62
CA ALA A 13 -11.64 2.53 -23.02
C ALA A 13 -11.77 1.25 -23.85
N ALA A 14 -11.16 0.14 -23.42
CA ALA A 14 -11.26 -1.14 -24.11
C ALA A 14 -12.71 -1.65 -24.18
N GLY A 15 -13.51 -1.46 -23.12
CA GLY A 15 -14.92 -1.84 -23.06
C GLY A 15 -15.81 -1.14 -24.12
N PRO A 16 -15.87 0.21 -24.15
CA PRO A 16 -16.64 0.93 -25.16
C PRO A 16 -16.06 0.78 -26.56
N ALA A 17 -14.74 0.61 -26.72
CA ALA A 17 -14.14 0.34 -28.03
C ALA A 17 -14.56 -1.04 -28.58
N LEU A 18 -14.60 -2.08 -27.74
CA LEU A 18 -15.11 -3.41 -28.13
C LEU A 18 -16.60 -3.34 -28.49
N ALA A 19 -17.40 -2.61 -27.71
CA ALA A 19 -18.82 -2.40 -28.00
C ALA A 19 -19.04 -1.67 -29.34
N LEU A 20 -18.24 -0.65 -29.64
CA LEU A 20 -18.27 0.07 -30.92
C LEU A 20 -17.85 -0.80 -32.11
N VAL A 21 -16.81 -1.62 -31.95
CA VAL A 21 -16.35 -2.55 -33.00
C VAL A 21 -17.41 -3.61 -33.28
N LEU A 22 -18.07 -4.15 -32.27
CA LEU A 22 -19.15 -5.13 -32.43
C LEU A 22 -20.39 -4.51 -33.08
N TRP A 23 -20.69 -3.24 -32.76
CA TRP A 23 -21.78 -2.50 -33.40
C TRP A 23 -21.48 -2.20 -34.89
N LEU A 24 -20.21 -1.99 -35.25
CA LEU A 24 -19.79 -1.70 -36.62
C LEU A 24 -19.80 -2.92 -37.57
N VAL A 25 -19.76 -4.15 -37.03
CA VAL A 25 -19.64 -5.39 -37.81
C VAL A 25 -21.00 -5.96 -38.25
N ASP A 26 -22.11 -5.35 -37.81
CA ASP A 26 -23.48 -5.75 -38.18
C ASP A 26 -23.71 -7.28 -38.05
N ALA A 27 -23.05 -7.89 -37.06
CA ALA A 27 -23.17 -9.30 -36.78
C ALA A 27 -24.51 -9.54 -36.09
N GLU A 28 -25.36 -10.37 -36.68
CA GLU A 28 -26.60 -10.91 -36.09
C GLU A 28 -26.31 -11.87 -34.91
N LEU A 29 -25.43 -11.46 -33.99
CA LEU A 29 -25.18 -12.16 -32.75
C LEU A 29 -26.33 -11.84 -31.77
N PRO A 30 -26.90 -12.84 -31.08
CA PRO A 30 -27.89 -12.60 -30.05
C PRO A 30 -27.37 -11.56 -29.05
N ALA A 31 -28.12 -10.46 -28.84
CA ALA A 31 -27.72 -9.30 -28.02
C ALA A 31 -27.29 -9.66 -26.57
N VAL A 32 -27.57 -10.88 -26.13
CA VAL A 32 -27.18 -11.47 -24.85
C VAL A 32 -25.65 -11.61 -24.69
N VAL A 33 -24.91 -11.91 -25.77
CA VAL A 33 -23.45 -12.10 -25.72
C VAL A 33 -22.70 -10.78 -25.42
N PRO A 34 -22.90 -9.68 -26.15
CA PRO A 34 -22.26 -8.40 -25.81
C PRO A 34 -22.72 -7.83 -24.47
N ALA A 35 -23.99 -8.07 -24.06
CA ALA A 35 -24.50 -7.62 -22.76
C ALA A 35 -23.77 -8.31 -21.59
N THR A 36 -23.56 -9.63 -21.65
CA THR A 36 -22.87 -10.38 -20.58
C THR A 36 -21.38 -10.01 -20.48
N ILE A 37 -20.70 -9.79 -21.61
CA ILE A 37 -19.30 -9.32 -21.63
C ILE A 37 -19.19 -7.92 -21.01
N THR A 38 -20.12 -7.01 -21.31
CA THR A 38 -20.11 -5.65 -20.77
C THR A 38 -20.33 -5.65 -19.25
N ILE A 39 -21.25 -6.50 -18.75
CA ILE A 39 -21.50 -6.66 -17.31
C ILE A 39 -20.29 -7.28 -16.60
N ALA A 40 -19.67 -8.30 -17.18
CA ALA A 40 -18.47 -8.93 -16.63
C ALA A 40 -17.29 -7.95 -16.58
N ALA A 41 -17.09 -7.16 -17.65
CA ALA A 41 -16.06 -6.13 -17.71
C ALA A 41 -16.31 -5.01 -16.70
N ALA A 42 -17.55 -4.54 -16.54
CA ALA A 42 -17.93 -3.53 -15.55
C ALA A 42 -17.67 -4.03 -14.11
N THR A 43 -18.02 -5.29 -13.83
CA THR A 43 -17.80 -5.91 -12.51
C THR A 43 -16.29 -6.08 -12.23
N ALA A 44 -15.51 -6.51 -13.22
CA ALA A 44 -14.06 -6.61 -13.11
C ALA A 44 -13.41 -5.23 -12.88
N ALA A 45 -13.84 -4.20 -13.61
CA ALA A 45 -13.35 -2.83 -13.45
C ALA A 45 -13.67 -2.26 -12.07
N TRP A 46 -14.90 -2.49 -11.56
CA TRP A 46 -15.31 -2.05 -10.23
C TRP A 46 -14.46 -2.69 -9.12
N THR A 47 -14.24 -4.00 -9.19
CA THR A 47 -13.37 -4.69 -8.20
C THR A 47 -11.91 -4.25 -8.32
N GLY A 48 -11.43 -3.92 -9.53
CA GLY A 48 -10.11 -3.35 -9.75
C GLY A 48 -9.94 -1.98 -9.10
N ALA A 49 -10.91 -1.07 -9.27
CA ALA A 49 -10.90 0.25 -8.63
C ALA A 49 -10.96 0.16 -7.10
N ALA A 50 -11.76 -0.78 -6.57
CA ALA A 50 -11.85 -1.03 -5.13
C ALA A 50 -10.53 -1.57 -4.54
N ARG A 51 -9.83 -2.46 -5.24
CA ARG A 51 -8.49 -2.93 -4.85
C ARG A 51 -7.47 -1.80 -4.88
N GLN A 52 -7.50 -0.97 -5.93
CA GLN A 52 -6.56 0.14 -6.09
C GLN A 52 -6.65 1.20 -4.99
N LEU A 53 -7.80 1.34 -4.32
CA LEU A 53 -7.93 2.23 -3.18
C LEU A 53 -7.29 1.63 -1.92
N ARG A 54 -7.40 0.31 -1.74
CA ARG A 54 -6.77 -0.43 -0.64
C ARG A 54 -5.26 -0.48 -0.81
N ASP A 55 -4.79 -0.82 -2.00
CA ASP A 55 -3.36 -0.89 -2.33
C ASP A 55 -2.64 0.45 -2.04
N ARG A 56 -3.32 1.59 -2.27
CA ARG A 56 -2.75 2.91 -1.96
C ARG A 56 -2.61 3.16 -0.45
N ALA A 57 -3.54 2.66 0.36
CA ALA A 57 -3.44 2.79 1.80
C ALA A 57 -2.29 1.92 2.34
N ASP A 58 -2.15 0.71 1.79
CA ASP A 58 -1.06 -0.20 2.14
C ASP A 58 0.31 0.33 1.71
N ASP A 59 0.44 0.87 0.49
CA ASP A 59 1.66 1.52 -0.01
C ASP A 59 2.14 2.65 0.93
N LEU A 60 1.19 3.45 1.47
CA LEU A 60 1.50 4.54 2.39
C LEU A 60 1.90 4.04 3.78
N ARG A 61 1.26 2.97 4.27
CA ARG A 61 1.63 2.31 5.54
C ARG A 61 3.04 1.73 5.44
N ASP A 62 3.39 1.14 4.31
CA ASP A 62 4.74 0.62 4.07
C ASP A 62 5.78 1.74 4.03
N GLU A 63 5.51 2.85 3.32
CA GLU A 63 6.40 4.03 3.34
C GLU A 63 6.64 4.52 4.78
N MET A 64 5.59 4.54 5.60
CA MET A 64 5.69 4.91 7.02
C MET A 64 6.55 3.94 7.83
N ARG A 65 6.38 2.62 7.66
CA ARG A 65 7.20 1.60 8.34
C ARG A 65 8.68 1.76 8.04
N TYR A 66 9.05 1.91 6.77
CA TYR A 66 10.44 2.12 6.37
C TYR A 66 11.02 3.41 6.95
N ALA A 67 10.26 4.51 6.89
CA ALA A 67 10.69 5.80 7.42
C ALA A 67 10.88 5.77 8.95
N LEU A 68 9.94 5.14 9.67
CA LEU A 68 10.00 4.98 11.12
C LEU A 68 11.22 4.16 11.54
N VAL A 69 11.49 3.05 10.85
CA VAL A 69 12.68 2.23 11.10
C VAL A 69 13.96 3.04 10.91
N ALA A 70 14.07 3.78 9.81
CA ALA A 70 15.24 4.61 9.54
C ALA A 70 15.43 5.70 10.60
N TYR A 71 14.33 6.35 11.02
CA TYR A 71 14.31 7.33 12.10
C TYR A 71 14.77 6.73 13.42
N LEU A 72 14.17 5.61 13.87
CA LEU A 72 14.48 4.98 15.14
C LEU A 72 15.92 4.43 15.19
N GLN A 73 16.49 4.04 14.06
CA GLN A 73 17.93 3.72 13.98
C GLN A 73 18.81 4.94 14.26
N GLN A 74 18.46 6.14 13.77
CA GLN A 74 19.18 7.36 14.12
C GLN A 74 18.98 7.77 15.59
N VAL A 75 17.77 7.61 16.12
CA VAL A 75 17.51 7.79 17.56
C VAL A 75 18.39 6.87 18.38
N SER A 76 18.53 5.60 17.97
CA SER A 76 19.41 4.63 18.63
C SER A 76 20.87 5.08 18.63
N LEU A 77 21.33 5.69 17.52
CA LEU A 77 22.69 6.17 17.37
C LEU A 77 22.96 7.33 18.34
N LEU A 78 22.04 8.29 18.45
CA LEU A 78 22.13 9.39 19.41
C LEU A 78 22.07 8.92 20.85
N ARG A 79 21.19 7.96 21.17
CA ARG A 79 21.09 7.36 22.52
C ARG A 79 22.38 6.66 22.92
N ARG A 80 23.01 5.92 22.00
CA ARG A 80 24.34 5.32 22.23
C ARG A 80 25.44 6.37 22.41
N GLY A 81 25.28 7.55 21.81
CA GLY A 81 26.12 8.72 22.02
C GLY A 81 25.87 9.49 23.33
N GLY A 82 24.96 9.01 24.19
CA GLY A 82 24.65 9.64 25.48
C GLY A 82 23.64 10.80 25.40
N ALA A 83 22.95 10.98 24.27
CA ALA A 83 21.90 11.99 24.17
C ALA A 83 20.73 11.67 25.11
N GLY A 84 20.16 12.70 25.74
CA GLY A 84 18.96 12.58 26.55
C GLY A 84 17.76 12.08 25.73
N VAL A 85 16.80 11.44 26.40
CA VAL A 85 15.60 10.81 25.81
C VAL A 85 14.86 11.75 24.85
N ALA A 86 14.54 12.97 25.28
CA ALA A 86 13.85 13.96 24.46
C ALA A 86 14.71 14.45 23.28
N THR A 87 15.99 14.73 23.52
CA THR A 87 16.93 15.19 22.48
C THR A 87 17.13 14.15 21.38
N ALA A 88 17.28 12.88 21.78
CA ALA A 88 17.48 11.78 20.84
C ALA A 88 16.30 11.58 19.89
N LEU A 89 15.06 11.90 20.33
CA LEU A 89 13.87 11.85 19.48
C LEU A 89 13.72 13.09 18.60
N LEU A 90 13.96 14.29 19.13
CA LEU A 90 13.71 15.53 18.40
C LEU A 90 14.77 15.83 17.35
N GLN A 91 16.04 15.56 17.65
CA GLN A 91 17.15 15.97 16.81
C GLN A 91 17.14 15.30 15.42
N PRO A 92 16.93 13.98 15.26
CA PRO A 92 16.84 13.34 13.95
C PRO A 92 15.66 13.84 13.10
N ALA A 93 14.53 14.13 13.76
CA ALA A 93 13.32 14.57 13.08
C ALA A 93 13.46 15.93 12.39
N GLY A 94 14.35 16.80 12.91
CA GLY A 94 14.64 18.10 12.29
C GLY A 94 15.59 18.04 11.09
N TYR A 95 16.32 16.94 10.89
CA TYR A 95 17.25 16.80 9.76
C TYR A 95 16.67 16.01 8.59
N LEU A 96 15.65 15.20 8.84
CA LEU A 96 15.00 14.38 7.85
C LEU A 96 13.64 15.01 7.52
N GLU A 97 13.50 15.76 6.42
CA GLU A 97 12.19 16.27 5.96
C GLU A 97 11.82 15.80 4.54
N SER A 98 12.58 14.85 4.00
CA SER A 98 12.51 14.49 2.58
C SER A 98 11.26 13.69 2.18
N SER A 99 10.73 12.82 3.04
CA SER A 99 9.58 11.95 2.73
C SER A 99 8.28 12.41 3.37
N TRP A 100 7.13 11.96 2.81
CA TRP A 100 5.82 12.23 3.41
C TRP A 100 5.76 11.68 4.84
N ALA A 101 6.23 10.45 5.02
CA ALA A 101 6.22 9.79 6.31
C ALA A 101 7.05 10.55 7.36
N MET A 102 8.24 11.02 7.00
CA MET A 102 9.08 11.73 7.93
C MET A 102 8.50 13.09 8.34
N ARG A 103 7.94 13.85 7.39
CA ARG A 103 7.23 15.10 7.74
C ARG A 103 6.08 14.85 8.72
N ARG A 104 5.39 13.71 8.58
CA ARG A 104 4.32 13.34 9.52
C ARG A 104 4.88 13.00 10.90
N ILE A 105 5.97 12.24 10.97
CA ILE A 105 6.69 11.98 12.24
C ILE A 105 7.08 13.31 12.91
N THR A 106 7.78 14.19 12.21
CA THR A 106 8.22 15.49 12.73
C THR A 106 7.05 16.34 13.20
N HIS A 107 5.96 16.41 12.41
CA HIS A 107 4.77 17.17 12.78
C HIS A 107 4.15 16.72 14.11
N HIS A 108 4.02 15.40 14.33
CA HIS A 108 3.43 14.89 15.57
C HIS A 108 4.36 15.05 16.77
N LEU A 109 5.68 14.88 16.58
CA LEU A 109 6.68 15.16 17.62
C LEU A 109 6.64 16.64 18.06
N GLU A 110 6.53 17.55 17.10
CA GLU A 110 6.41 18.98 17.37
C GLU A 110 5.12 19.34 18.09
N ILE A 111 3.97 18.78 17.68
CA ILE A 111 2.69 19.00 18.35
C ILE A 111 2.76 18.57 19.82
N ALA A 112 3.31 17.38 20.09
CA ALA A 112 3.47 16.88 21.46
C ALA A 112 4.36 17.82 22.28
N THR A 113 5.51 18.21 21.73
CA THR A 113 6.47 19.10 22.40
C THR A 113 5.88 20.48 22.67
N ARG A 114 5.17 21.08 21.71
CA ARG A 114 4.46 22.37 21.87
C ARG A 114 3.36 22.29 22.94
N SER A 115 2.79 21.11 23.14
CA SER A 115 1.77 20.85 24.16
C SER A 115 2.36 20.55 25.54
N GLY A 116 3.69 20.66 25.70
CA GLY A 116 4.39 20.31 26.94
C GLY A 116 4.43 18.81 27.24
N GLN A 117 4.04 17.97 26.27
CA GLN A 117 4.13 16.52 26.38
C GLN A 117 5.49 16.04 25.88
N MET A 118 5.90 14.88 26.37
CA MET A 118 7.12 14.26 25.89
C MET A 118 6.97 13.82 24.43
N PRO A 119 8.03 13.85 23.61
CA PRO A 119 7.92 13.64 22.16
C PRO A 119 7.33 12.27 21.77
N TRP A 120 7.56 11.22 22.56
CA TRP A 120 7.02 9.88 22.29
C TRP A 120 5.48 9.82 22.32
N TYR A 121 4.80 10.73 23.02
CA TYR A 121 3.33 10.84 22.95
C TYR A 121 2.85 11.24 21.55
N GLY A 122 3.66 12.03 20.82
CA GLY A 122 3.40 12.36 19.42
C GLY A 122 3.49 11.13 18.53
N LEU A 123 4.49 10.26 18.76
CA LEU A 123 4.62 8.99 18.03
C LEU A 123 3.45 8.04 18.33
N GLY A 124 3.00 7.96 19.59
CA GLY A 124 1.81 7.17 19.95
C GLY A 124 0.56 7.65 19.21
N ARG A 125 0.32 8.96 19.15
CA ARG A 125 -0.82 9.50 18.38
C ARG A 125 -0.70 9.29 16.86
N LEU A 126 0.52 9.30 16.33
CA LEU A 126 0.76 8.97 14.92
C LEU A 126 0.44 7.50 14.63
N ALA A 127 0.78 6.59 15.56
CA ALA A 127 0.46 5.17 15.46
C ALA A 127 -1.04 4.92 15.37
N GLU A 128 -1.80 5.54 16.29
CA GLU A 128 -3.26 5.47 16.34
C GLU A 128 -3.91 6.02 15.05
N GLU A 129 -3.35 7.09 14.47
CA GLU A 129 -3.91 7.71 13.26
C GLU A 129 -3.69 6.87 11.99
N ILE A 130 -2.52 6.24 11.86
CA ILE A 130 -2.18 5.47 10.64
C ILE A 130 -2.67 4.02 10.74
N ASP A 131 -3.18 3.61 11.91
CA ASP A 131 -3.60 2.24 12.23
C ASP A 131 -2.46 1.29 11.83
N LEU A 132 -1.30 1.56 12.42
CA LEU A 132 -0.11 0.75 12.25
C LEU A 132 -0.06 -0.24 13.41
N PRO A 133 -0.56 -1.48 13.24
CA PRO A 133 -0.69 -2.43 14.35
C PRO A 133 0.66 -2.72 15.01
N GLU A 134 1.77 -2.55 14.28
CA GLU A 134 3.11 -2.73 14.83
C GLU A 134 3.52 -1.66 15.86
N LEU A 135 2.82 -0.53 15.88
CA LEU A 135 3.01 0.61 16.79
C LEU A 135 1.93 0.70 17.88
N ASP A 136 0.85 -0.08 17.82
CA ASP A 136 -0.29 0.06 18.75
C ASP A 136 0.05 -0.50 20.14
N ASP A 137 0.63 -1.71 20.19
CA ASP A 137 1.22 -2.28 21.42
C ASP A 137 2.32 -1.38 22.02
N LEU A 138 3.00 -0.59 21.18
CA LEU A 138 4.02 0.38 21.58
C LEU A 138 3.41 1.66 22.17
N ALA A 139 2.31 2.16 21.60
CA ALA A 139 1.56 3.30 22.14
C ALA A 139 0.96 2.95 23.50
N ASP A 140 0.45 1.73 23.67
CA ASP A 140 -0.05 1.20 24.94
C ASP A 140 1.05 1.06 25.99
N THR A 141 2.21 0.52 25.61
CA THR A 141 3.37 0.45 26.51
C THR A 141 3.86 1.84 26.90
N ALA A 142 3.96 2.78 25.95
CA ALA A 142 4.33 4.17 26.20
C ALA A 142 3.33 4.89 27.11
N ARG A 143 2.03 4.56 27.02
CA ARG A 143 0.97 5.11 27.89
C ARG A 143 1.04 4.54 29.30
N SER A 144 1.49 3.29 29.46
CA SER A 144 1.63 2.61 30.76
C SER A 144 2.88 3.01 31.56
N ALA A 145 3.95 3.42 30.89
CA ALA A 145 5.26 3.63 31.51
C ALA A 145 5.42 4.98 32.26
N GLY A 146 4.44 5.88 32.18
CA GLY A 146 4.44 7.13 32.95
C GLY A 146 5.64 8.03 32.69
N ASP A 147 6.36 8.41 33.76
CA ASP A 147 7.50 9.34 33.74
C ASP A 147 8.85 8.69 33.36
N ASP A 148 8.92 7.36 33.27
CA ASP A 148 10.18 6.64 33.03
C ASP A 148 10.49 6.51 31.52
N GLY A 149 10.69 7.66 30.88
CA GLY A 149 10.86 7.77 29.42
C GLY A 149 12.04 6.97 28.83
N GLY A 150 12.97 6.53 29.67
CA GLY A 150 14.06 5.64 29.28
C GLY A 150 13.56 4.27 28.81
N ALA A 151 12.72 3.62 29.62
CA ALA A 151 12.18 2.29 29.33
C ALA A 151 11.27 2.27 28.09
N VAL A 152 10.52 3.35 27.85
CA VAL A 152 9.69 3.53 26.65
C VAL A 152 10.56 3.56 25.40
N ILE A 153 11.61 4.39 25.38
CA ILE A 153 12.50 4.45 24.22
C ILE A 153 13.21 3.12 24.00
N ASP A 154 13.68 2.44 25.05
CA ASP A 154 14.39 1.18 24.87
C ASP A 154 13.47 0.11 24.24
N THR A 155 12.19 0.11 24.61
CA THR A 155 11.15 -0.73 23.97
C THR A 155 10.91 -0.33 22.52
N LEU A 156 10.80 0.96 22.21
CA LEU A 156 10.66 1.47 20.84
C LEU A 156 11.83 1.04 19.96
N LEU A 157 13.06 1.12 20.48
CA LEU A 157 14.27 0.72 19.77
C LEU A 157 14.32 -0.79 19.54
N ALA A 158 13.91 -1.60 20.52
CA ALA A 158 13.82 -3.06 20.36
C ALA A 158 12.82 -3.43 19.26
N ARG A 159 11.63 -2.85 19.26
CA ARG A 159 10.61 -3.12 18.23
C ARG A 159 11.03 -2.62 16.86
N ALA A 160 11.70 -1.47 16.77
CA ALA A 160 12.28 -0.98 15.51
C ALA A 160 13.26 -2.00 14.91
N SER A 161 14.06 -2.67 15.75
CA SER A 161 14.95 -3.74 15.30
C SER A 161 14.16 -4.93 14.72
N SER A 162 13.12 -5.41 15.43
CA SER A 162 12.27 -6.49 14.94
C SER A 162 11.58 -6.14 13.61
N LEU A 163 10.99 -4.94 13.51
CA LEU A 163 10.34 -4.47 12.30
C LEU A 163 11.33 -4.35 11.13
N SER A 164 12.57 -3.94 11.40
CA SER A 164 13.62 -3.91 10.38
C SER A 164 13.91 -5.29 9.81
N ASP A 165 13.88 -6.32 10.65
CA ASP A 165 14.14 -7.70 10.24
C ASP A 165 12.96 -8.29 9.46
N GLU A 166 11.74 -7.97 9.87
CA GLU A 166 10.51 -8.29 9.13
C GLU A 166 10.54 -7.65 7.73
N LEU A 167 10.79 -6.34 7.62
CA LEU A 167 10.88 -5.63 6.33
C LEU A 167 11.98 -6.21 5.42
N ARG A 168 13.12 -6.65 5.98
CA ARG A 168 14.17 -7.33 5.21
C ARG A 168 13.73 -8.71 4.73
N ALA A 169 12.98 -9.45 5.54
CA ALA A 169 12.43 -10.74 5.16
C ALA A 169 11.38 -10.57 4.05
N ASP A 170 10.51 -9.57 4.14
CA ASP A 170 9.51 -9.25 3.13
C ASP A 170 10.13 -8.80 1.81
N ALA A 171 11.16 -7.95 1.85
CA ALA A 171 11.89 -7.55 0.65
C ALA A 171 12.52 -8.77 -0.07
N ARG A 172 13.01 -9.75 0.68
CA ARG A 172 13.51 -11.03 0.12
C ARG A 172 12.38 -11.88 -0.44
N ALA A 173 11.25 -11.96 0.25
CA ALA A 173 10.08 -12.69 -0.21
C ALA A 173 9.51 -12.09 -1.51
N GLU A 174 9.46 -10.76 -1.61
CA GLU A 174 9.01 -10.06 -2.81
C GLU A 174 9.96 -10.27 -3.99
N ALA A 175 11.28 -10.28 -3.77
CA ALA A 175 12.24 -10.64 -4.82
C ALA A 175 12.02 -12.09 -5.34
N ASN A 176 11.69 -13.01 -4.44
CA ASN A 176 11.32 -14.39 -4.81
C ASN A 176 9.98 -14.43 -5.57
N ARG A 177 8.96 -13.70 -5.13
CA ARG A 177 7.65 -13.62 -5.81
C ARG A 177 7.74 -12.94 -7.16
N ALA A 178 8.57 -11.90 -7.30
CA ALA A 178 8.84 -11.23 -8.57
C ALA A 178 9.46 -12.18 -9.60
N SER A 179 10.25 -13.16 -9.15
CA SER A 179 10.78 -14.23 -10.00
C SER A 179 9.71 -15.25 -10.41
N VAL A 180 8.62 -15.38 -9.64
CA VAL A 180 7.49 -16.31 -9.89
C VAL A 180 6.32 -15.64 -10.61
N ARG A 181 6.35 -14.30 -10.75
CA ARG A 181 5.25 -13.54 -11.36
C ARG A 181 5.17 -13.83 -12.86
N LEU A 182 4.42 -14.87 -13.22
CA LEU A 182 3.69 -14.94 -14.48
C LEU A 182 2.84 -13.68 -14.53
N SER A 183 3.29 -12.75 -15.34
CA SER A 183 2.75 -11.42 -15.45
C SER A 183 1.23 -11.48 -15.70
N THR A 184 0.48 -10.62 -15.02
CA THR A 184 -0.96 -10.38 -15.21
C THR A 184 -1.44 -10.37 -16.69
N PRO A 185 -0.65 -10.00 -17.73
CA PRO A 185 -1.01 -10.23 -19.13
C PRO A 185 -1.37 -11.69 -19.49
N GLY A 186 -0.88 -12.70 -18.77
CA GLY A 186 -1.22 -14.10 -19.03
C GLY A 186 -2.72 -14.41 -18.84
N ALA A 187 -3.39 -13.80 -17.86
CA ALA A 187 -4.82 -14.01 -17.63
C ALA A 187 -5.69 -13.39 -18.74
N MET A 188 -5.27 -12.23 -19.26
CA MET A 188 -5.93 -11.58 -20.39
C MET A 188 -5.75 -12.40 -21.68
N GLN A 189 -4.57 -12.99 -21.88
CA GLN A 189 -4.32 -13.94 -22.97
C GLN A 189 -5.23 -15.17 -22.89
N VAL A 190 -5.37 -15.78 -21.70
CA VAL A 190 -6.25 -16.95 -21.48
C VAL A 190 -7.72 -16.59 -21.74
N PHE A 191 -8.18 -15.41 -21.32
CA PHE A 191 -9.54 -14.95 -21.59
C PHE A 191 -9.81 -14.74 -23.09
N LEU A 192 -8.87 -14.11 -23.82
CA LEU A 192 -8.98 -13.91 -25.26
C LEU A 192 -9.02 -15.25 -26.03
N ILE A 193 -8.20 -16.22 -25.63
CA ILE A 193 -8.22 -17.57 -26.20
C ILE A 193 -9.55 -18.26 -25.90
N ALA A 194 -10.02 -18.21 -24.64
CA ALA A 194 -11.29 -18.82 -24.26
C ALA A 194 -12.48 -18.22 -25.05
N ALA A 195 -12.50 -16.89 -25.23
CA ALA A 195 -13.51 -16.21 -26.02
C ALA A 195 -13.46 -16.59 -27.52
N TRP A 196 -12.26 -16.70 -28.08
CA TRP A 196 -12.06 -17.15 -29.46
C TRP A 196 -12.54 -18.58 -29.69
N VAL A 197 -12.30 -19.48 -28.72
CA VAL A 197 -12.75 -20.89 -28.76
C VAL A 197 -14.26 -21.02 -28.59
N LEU A 198 -14.90 -20.12 -27.83
CA LEU A 198 -16.34 -20.20 -27.57
C LEU A 198 -17.18 -19.74 -28.79
N TYR A 199 -16.63 -18.86 -29.64
CA TYR A 199 -17.30 -18.36 -30.85
C TYR A 199 -17.80 -19.48 -31.81
N PRO A 200 -16.97 -20.46 -32.23
CA PRO A 200 -17.43 -21.52 -33.12
C PRO A 200 -18.38 -22.54 -32.46
N ALA A 201 -18.34 -22.69 -31.13
CA ALA A 201 -19.20 -23.63 -30.41
C ALA A 201 -20.66 -23.15 -30.40
N THR A 202 -20.90 -21.85 -30.33
CA THR A 202 -22.25 -21.30 -30.35
C THR A 202 -22.88 -21.30 -31.74
N THR A 203 -22.08 -21.15 -32.80
CA THR A 203 -22.61 -21.15 -34.17
C THR A 203 -23.01 -22.54 -34.64
N THR A 204 -22.31 -23.57 -34.19
CA THR A 204 -22.58 -24.98 -34.53
C THR A 204 -23.84 -25.55 -33.84
N LEU A 205 -24.21 -25.02 -32.66
CA LEU A 205 -25.42 -25.45 -31.94
C LEU A 205 -26.71 -24.76 -32.43
N LEU A 206 -26.63 -23.62 -33.11
CA LEU A 206 -27.78 -22.89 -33.63
C LEU A 206 -28.13 -23.26 -35.10
N THR A 207 -27.24 -23.97 -35.78
CA THR A 207 -27.42 -24.42 -37.17
C THR A 207 -27.70 -25.93 -37.30
N SER A 208 -27.92 -26.63 -36.18
CA SER A 208 -28.35 -28.05 -36.14
C SER A 208 -29.80 -28.21 -35.72
#